data_AF-A0A939GEI6-F1
#
_entry.id   AF-A0A939GEI6-F1
#
_cell.length_a   1.000
_cell.length_b   1.000
_cell.length_c   1.000
_cell.angle_alpha   90.00
_cell.angle_beta   90.00
_cell.angle_gamma   90.00
#
_symmetry.space_group_name_H-M   'P 1'
#
loop_
_entity.id
_entity.type
_entity.pdbx_description
1 polymer ?
#
loop_
_entity_poly.entity_id
_entity_poly.type
_entity_poly.pdbx_seq_one_letter_code
_entity_poly.pdbx_strand_id
1 'polypeptide(L)'
;MTTEQIELAQDLQDEGYSFREIAKELGVAKSTVERALKQAIGTTDEEEDEEAIIPATLPQVRQAAPEANLAVHALMADLYRQREVRQIETDRIDNRKQWFVDKVNRLIKELIKNAGRTTWDEGEVDDYILRVDTLKEKLLKFCEKHAIDEEGLQLWAVLTELVNFMTAHMKENRPWLGSEVTFNLSKEAIRSWKDNMVDEFDQEAYEADEDEEDEDEEDEEDEDEEDD
;
A
#
# COMPACT_ATOMS: atom_id res chain seq x y z
N MET A 1 -6.08 25.89 -7.86
CA MET A 1 -6.45 25.36 -9.19
C MET A 1 -7.22 26.43 -9.92
N THR A 2 -6.98 26.57 -11.23
CA THR A 2 -7.80 27.40 -12.11
C THR A 2 -9.11 26.68 -12.45
N THR A 3 -10.11 27.38 -12.99
CA THR A 3 -11.38 26.78 -13.44
C THR A 3 -11.15 25.69 -14.49
N GLU A 4 -10.25 25.93 -15.45
CA GLU A 4 -9.86 24.95 -16.48
C GLU A 4 -9.24 23.67 -15.86
N GLN A 5 -8.46 23.80 -14.78
CA GLN A 5 -7.89 22.65 -14.07
C GLN A 5 -8.96 21.87 -13.28
N ILE A 6 -10.05 22.51 -12.85
CA ILE A 6 -11.15 21.84 -12.14
C ILE A 6 -12.01 21.05 -13.12
N GLU A 7 -12.32 21.60 -14.29
CA GLU A 7 -13.05 20.88 -15.36
C GLU A 7 -12.25 19.66 -15.83
N LEU A 8 -10.95 19.83 -16.10
CA LEU A 8 -10.08 18.71 -16.49
C LEU A 8 -9.96 17.65 -15.37
N ALA A 9 -9.95 18.07 -14.10
CA ALA A 9 -9.96 17.13 -12.97
C ALA A 9 -11.27 16.34 -12.87
N GLN A 10 -12.41 16.94 -13.24
CA GLN A 10 -13.71 16.27 -13.27
C GLN A 10 -13.79 15.25 -14.41
N ASP A 11 -13.34 15.62 -15.61
CA ASP A 11 -13.29 14.70 -16.76
C ASP A 11 -12.43 13.47 -16.47
N LEU A 12 -11.23 13.67 -15.90
CA LEU A 12 -10.35 12.57 -15.49
C LEU A 12 -10.96 11.71 -14.37
N GLN A 13 -11.71 12.32 -13.45
CA GLN A 13 -12.40 11.57 -12.40
C GLN A 13 -13.53 10.70 -12.99
N ASP A 14 -14.26 11.21 -13.98
CA ASP A 14 -15.32 10.49 -14.70
C ASP A 14 -14.76 9.35 -15.57
N GLU A 15 -13.53 9.51 -16.08
CA GLU A 15 -12.76 8.46 -16.76
C GLU A 15 -12.20 7.38 -15.80
N GLY A 16 -12.29 7.60 -14.48
CA GLY A 16 -11.94 6.63 -13.45
C GLY A 16 -10.53 6.77 -12.87
N TYR A 17 -9.83 7.87 -13.15
CA TYR A 17 -8.53 8.15 -12.54
C TYR A 17 -8.67 8.46 -11.05
N SER A 18 -7.70 8.01 -10.26
CA SER A 18 -7.62 8.31 -8.83
C SER A 18 -7.18 9.76 -8.59
N PHE A 19 -7.51 10.33 -7.43
CA PHE A 19 -7.07 11.68 -7.06
C PHE A 19 -5.55 11.87 -7.08
N ARG A 20 -4.78 10.79 -6.92
CA ARG A 20 -3.31 10.82 -6.98
C ARG A 20 -2.81 10.94 -8.42
N GLU A 21 -3.44 10.24 -9.35
CA GLU A 21 -3.12 10.32 -10.78
C GLU A 21 -3.52 11.68 -11.34
N ILE A 22 -4.71 12.19 -10.97
CA ILE A 22 -5.16 13.54 -11.34
C ILE A 22 -4.20 14.61 -10.79
N ALA A 23 -3.76 14.46 -9.54
CA ALA A 23 -2.78 15.35 -8.93
C ALA A 23 -1.43 15.35 -9.67
N LYS A 24 -0.97 14.18 -10.09
CA LYS A 24 0.26 14.02 -10.89
C LYS A 24 0.12 14.66 -12.28
N GLU A 25 -1.02 14.46 -12.94
CA GLU A 25 -1.30 15.00 -14.27
C GLU A 25 -1.41 16.54 -14.26
N LEU A 26 -2.02 17.10 -13.22
CA LEU A 26 -2.24 18.53 -13.07
C LEU A 26 -1.08 19.27 -12.39
N GLY A 27 -0.05 18.55 -11.92
CA GLY A 27 1.10 19.12 -11.21
C GLY A 27 0.72 19.82 -9.89
N VAL A 28 -0.31 19.35 -9.20
CA VAL A 28 -0.82 19.93 -7.94
C VAL A 28 -0.90 18.87 -6.84
N ALA A 29 -0.91 19.29 -5.58
CA ALA A 29 -1.04 18.34 -4.46
C ALA A 29 -2.42 17.66 -4.45
N LYS A 30 -2.47 16.36 -4.10
CA LYS A 30 -3.70 15.57 -3.97
C LYS A 30 -4.78 16.25 -3.12
N SER A 31 -4.39 16.83 -1.98
CA SER A 31 -5.31 17.56 -1.09
C SER A 31 -5.96 18.78 -1.76
N THR A 32 -5.27 19.38 -2.74
CA THR A 32 -5.79 20.51 -3.52
C THR A 32 -6.86 20.04 -4.50
N VAL A 33 -6.65 18.89 -5.15
CA VAL A 33 -7.61 18.26 -6.06
C VAL A 33 -8.88 17.83 -5.30
N GLU A 34 -8.72 17.13 -4.17
CA GLU A 34 -9.85 16.68 -3.35
C GLU A 34 -10.69 17.85 -2.83
N ARG A 35 -10.05 18.93 -2.37
CA ARG A 35 -10.75 20.13 -1.90
C ARG A 35 -11.47 20.84 -3.03
N ALA A 36 -10.84 20.99 -4.19
CA ALA A 36 -11.41 21.69 -5.34
C ALA A 36 -12.65 20.95 -5.90
N LEU A 37 -12.56 19.62 -6.03
CA LEU A 37 -13.68 18.80 -6.51
C LEU A 37 -14.84 18.77 -5.50
N LYS A 38 -14.55 18.69 -4.19
CA LYS A 38 -15.59 18.78 -3.14
C LYS A 38 -16.26 20.15 -3.10
N GLN A 39 -15.52 21.24 -3.30
CA GLN A 39 -16.09 22.58 -3.35
C GLN A 39 -16.95 22.79 -4.60
N ALA A 40 -16.54 22.27 -5.76
CA ALA A 40 -17.34 22.33 -6.99
C ALA A 40 -18.67 21.56 -6.88
N ILE A 41 -18.71 20.48 -6.10
CA ILE A 41 -19.93 19.69 -5.83
C ILE A 41 -20.78 20.31 -4.69
N GLY A 42 -20.15 21.08 -3.79
CA GLY A 42 -20.79 21.65 -2.59
C GLY A 42 -21.44 23.03 -2.75
N THR A 43 -21.22 23.75 -3.85
CA THR A 43 -21.76 25.11 -4.07
C THR A 43 -23.18 25.14 -4.69
N THR A 44 -24.09 24.30 -4.21
CA THR A 44 -25.54 24.40 -4.55
C THR A 44 -26.46 24.69 -3.35
N ASP A 45 -25.91 24.96 -2.18
CA ASP A 45 -26.69 25.35 -1.00
C ASP A 45 -26.08 26.62 -0.36
N GLU A 46 -26.35 27.79 -0.93
CA GLU A 46 -26.36 29.03 -0.16
C GLU A 46 -27.70 29.75 -0.41
N GLU A 47 -28.50 29.74 0.65
CA GLU A 47 -29.72 30.51 0.87
C GLU A 47 -29.37 32.01 0.88
N GLU A 48 -29.87 32.78 -0.08
CA GLU A 48 -30.08 34.21 0.10
C GLU A 48 -31.54 34.57 -0.21
N ASP A 49 -32.14 35.21 0.78
CA ASP A 49 -33.50 35.75 0.82
C ASP A 49 -33.75 36.75 -0.34
N GLU A 50 -34.50 36.34 -1.35
CA GLU A 50 -35.25 37.28 -2.20
C GLU A 50 -36.70 36.82 -2.35
N GLU A 51 -37.63 37.62 -1.79
CA GLU A 51 -39.06 37.55 -2.05
C GLU A 51 -39.34 37.85 -3.54
N ALA A 52 -39.19 36.83 -4.39
CA ALA A 52 -39.56 36.90 -5.79
C ALA A 52 -41.05 36.53 -5.97
N ILE A 53 -41.81 37.57 -6.31
CA ILE A 53 -43.15 37.58 -6.90
C ILE A 53 -43.34 36.35 -7.79
N ILE A 54 -44.27 35.46 -7.43
CA ILE A 54 -44.65 34.28 -8.22
C ILE A 54 -45.43 34.75 -9.46
N PRO A 55 -44.91 34.64 -10.71
CA PRO A 55 -45.78 34.67 -11.87
C PRO A 55 -46.43 33.29 -11.97
N ALA A 56 -47.73 33.27 -11.70
CA ALA A 56 -48.60 32.12 -11.85
C ALA A 56 -48.66 31.65 -13.31
N THR A 57 -47.70 30.84 -13.73
CA THR A 57 -47.84 29.88 -14.85
C THR A 57 -46.65 28.92 -14.82
N LEU A 58 -46.78 27.84 -14.04
CA LEU A 58 -46.05 26.61 -14.35
C LEU A 58 -46.76 25.96 -15.54
N PRO A 59 -46.11 25.87 -16.73
CA PRO A 59 -46.61 24.96 -17.75
C PRO A 59 -46.52 23.55 -17.16
N GLN A 60 -47.63 22.83 -17.21
CA GLN A 60 -47.73 21.43 -16.78
C GLN A 60 -46.51 20.67 -17.27
N VAL A 61 -45.59 20.37 -16.34
CA VAL A 61 -44.47 19.50 -16.60
C VAL A 61 -45.07 18.19 -17.05
N ARG A 62 -44.78 17.90 -18.32
CA ARG A 62 -45.24 16.77 -19.10
C ARG A 62 -45.34 15.54 -18.21
N GLN A 63 -46.50 14.89 -18.26
CA GLN A 63 -46.61 13.47 -17.95
C GLN A 63 -45.56 12.74 -18.80
N ALA A 64 -44.37 12.51 -18.25
CA ALA A 64 -43.46 11.54 -18.83
C ALA A 64 -44.22 10.22 -18.83
N ALA A 65 -44.26 9.55 -19.98
CA ALA A 65 -44.92 8.26 -20.11
C ALA A 65 -44.42 7.33 -18.98
N PRO A 66 -45.28 6.53 -18.33
CA PRO A 66 -44.87 5.62 -17.26
C PRO A 66 -43.72 4.67 -17.68
N GLU A 67 -43.57 4.44 -18.98
CA GLU A 67 -42.46 3.70 -19.61
C GLU A 67 -41.10 4.38 -19.43
N ALA A 68 -41.02 5.72 -19.48
CA ALA A 68 -39.78 6.46 -19.25
C ALA A 68 -39.33 6.37 -17.79
N ASN A 69 -40.27 6.40 -16.83
CA ASN A 69 -39.95 6.20 -15.42
C ASN A 69 -39.50 4.76 -15.14
N LEU A 70 -40.10 3.76 -15.80
CA LEU A 70 -39.67 2.37 -15.69
C LEU A 70 -38.24 2.15 -16.24
N ALA A 71 -37.92 2.78 -17.36
CA ALA A 71 -36.58 2.71 -17.96
C ALA A 71 -35.50 3.34 -17.06
N VAL A 72 -35.79 4.47 -16.42
CA VAL A 72 -34.89 5.12 -15.46
C VAL A 72 -34.64 4.22 -14.24
N HIS A 73 -35.69 3.62 -13.67
CA HIS A 73 -35.52 2.68 -12.56
C HIS A 73 -34.71 1.43 -12.95
N ALA A 74 -34.92 0.89 -14.16
CA ALA A 74 -34.15 -0.24 -14.65
C ALA A 74 -32.66 0.11 -14.83
N LEU A 75 -32.36 1.30 -15.36
CA LEU A 75 -30.98 1.77 -15.54
C LEU A 75 -30.29 2.05 -14.21
N MET A 76 -30.99 2.68 -13.24
CA MET A 76 -30.47 2.84 -11.88
C MET A 76 -30.19 1.48 -11.22
N ALA A 77 -31.11 0.51 -11.33
CA ALA A 77 -30.92 -0.82 -10.77
C ALA A 77 -29.75 -1.59 -11.42
N ASP A 78 -29.42 -1.30 -12.68
CA ASP A 78 -28.23 -1.85 -13.33
C ASP A 78 -26.95 -1.17 -12.83
N LEU A 79 -26.94 0.17 -12.74
CA LEU A 79 -25.80 0.92 -12.18
C LEU A 79 -25.48 0.52 -10.73
N TYR A 80 -26.49 0.34 -9.88
CA TYR A 80 -26.29 -0.16 -8.51
C TYR A 80 -25.67 -1.56 -8.51
N ARG A 81 -26.12 -2.46 -9.38
CA ARG A 81 -25.54 -3.80 -9.51
C ARG A 81 -24.10 -3.76 -10.01
N GLN A 82 -23.79 -2.91 -10.99
CA GLN A 82 -22.42 -2.73 -11.46
C GLN A 82 -21.50 -2.19 -10.36
N ARG A 83 -21.96 -1.21 -9.58
CA ARG A 83 -21.22 -0.66 -8.44
C ARG A 83 -20.99 -1.72 -7.36
N GLU A 84 -21.99 -2.53 -7.05
CA GLU A 84 -21.89 -3.61 -6.08
C GLU A 84 -20.86 -4.66 -6.53
N VAL A 85 -20.88 -5.06 -7.81
CA VAL A 85 -19.90 -6.01 -8.36
C VAL A 85 -18.48 -5.46 -8.29
N ARG A 86 -18.27 -4.19 -8.66
CA ARG A 86 -16.96 -3.53 -8.55
C ARG A 86 -16.47 -3.48 -7.10
N GLN A 87 -17.36 -3.12 -6.17
CA GLN A 87 -17.00 -3.07 -4.75
C GLN A 87 -16.57 -4.45 -4.22
N ILE A 88 -17.31 -5.51 -4.58
CA ILE A 88 -16.95 -6.88 -4.18
C ILE A 88 -15.57 -7.28 -4.74
N GLU A 89 -15.24 -6.86 -5.95
CA GLU A 89 -13.93 -7.13 -6.54
C GLU A 89 -12.81 -6.38 -5.83
N THR A 90 -13.00 -5.09 -5.56
CA THR A 90 -12.06 -4.28 -4.77
C THR A 90 -11.84 -4.89 -3.39
N ASP A 91 -12.91 -5.22 -2.66
CA ASP A 91 -12.81 -5.82 -1.33
C ASP A 91 -12.05 -7.16 -1.37
N ARG A 92 -12.22 -7.95 -2.44
CA ARG A 92 -11.46 -9.21 -2.61
C ARG A 92 -9.98 -8.96 -2.82
N ILE A 93 -9.62 -7.92 -3.58
CA ILE A 93 -8.22 -7.53 -3.81
C ILE A 93 -7.61 -7.05 -2.50
N ASP A 94 -8.29 -6.18 -1.76
CA ASP A 94 -7.78 -5.63 -0.50
C ASP A 94 -7.62 -6.69 0.59
N ASN A 95 -8.60 -7.60 0.71
CA ASN A 95 -8.48 -8.76 1.60
C ASN A 95 -7.29 -9.65 1.21
N ARG A 96 -7.01 -9.76 -0.10
CA ARG A 96 -5.87 -10.55 -0.58
C ARG A 96 -4.54 -9.86 -0.32
N LYS A 97 -4.47 -8.53 -0.46
CA LYS A 97 -3.33 -7.70 -0.08
C LYS A 97 -3.00 -7.89 1.41
N GLN A 98 -3.98 -7.72 2.28
CA GLN A 98 -3.79 -7.93 3.73
C GLN A 98 -3.31 -9.35 4.06
N TRP A 99 -3.84 -10.36 3.35
CA TRP A 99 -3.40 -11.74 3.54
C TRP A 99 -1.90 -11.93 3.25
N PHE A 100 -1.31 -11.23 2.28
CA PHE A 100 0.13 -11.29 2.03
C PHE A 100 0.93 -10.67 3.17
N VAL A 101 0.53 -9.47 3.62
CA VAL A 101 1.16 -8.77 4.75
C VAL A 101 1.19 -9.67 5.99
N ASP A 102 0.04 -10.25 6.35
CA ASP A 102 -0.07 -11.16 7.49
C ASP A 102 0.83 -12.40 7.36
N LYS A 103 0.99 -12.91 6.14
CA LYS A 103 1.81 -14.10 5.87
C LYS A 103 3.30 -13.81 5.97
N VAL A 104 3.78 -12.70 5.41
CA VAL A 104 5.17 -12.26 5.53
C VAL A 104 5.51 -11.99 6.99
N ASN A 105 4.68 -11.20 7.69
CA ASN A 105 4.88 -10.90 9.11
C ASN A 105 4.86 -12.16 10.00
N ARG A 106 4.12 -13.20 9.62
CA ARG A 106 4.15 -14.49 10.32
C ARG A 106 5.50 -15.20 10.12
N LEU A 107 6.05 -15.19 8.91
CA LEU A 107 7.35 -15.79 8.62
C LEU A 107 8.48 -15.09 9.39
N ILE A 108 8.48 -13.75 9.42
CA ILE A 108 9.45 -12.96 10.20
C ILE A 108 9.35 -13.30 11.70
N LYS A 109 8.12 -13.33 12.26
CA LYS A 109 7.91 -13.68 13.67
C LYS A 109 8.37 -15.10 13.98
N GLU A 110 8.18 -16.04 13.05
CA GLU A 110 8.67 -17.42 13.18
C GLU A 110 10.19 -17.46 13.23
N LEU A 111 10.88 -16.74 12.33
CA LEU A 111 12.33 -16.59 12.35
C LEU A 111 12.82 -16.02 13.69
N ILE A 112 12.29 -14.86 14.11
CA ILE A 112 12.67 -14.18 15.36
C ILE A 112 12.41 -15.06 16.59
N LYS A 113 11.29 -15.79 16.63
CA LYS A 113 10.94 -16.64 17.77
C LYS A 113 11.95 -17.78 17.94
N ASN A 114 12.50 -18.27 16.83
CA ASN A 114 13.45 -19.38 16.83
C ASN A 114 14.92 -18.94 17.00
N ALA A 115 15.24 -17.71 16.60
CA ALA A 115 16.55 -17.06 16.65
C ALA A 115 17.31 -17.01 17.99
N GLY A 116 16.75 -17.50 19.09
CA GLY A 116 17.41 -17.42 20.41
C GLY A 116 17.22 -18.62 21.32
N ARG A 117 16.56 -19.69 20.87
CA ARG A 117 16.20 -20.82 21.76
C ARG A 117 16.13 -22.19 21.11
N THR A 118 16.19 -22.29 19.78
CA THR A 118 15.98 -23.55 19.07
C THR A 118 17.05 -23.76 18.01
N THR A 119 17.55 -24.98 17.93
CA THR A 119 18.24 -25.50 16.75
C THR A 119 17.18 -25.86 15.71
N TRP A 120 17.46 -25.59 14.45
CA TRP A 120 16.65 -26.10 13.35
C TRP A 120 17.40 -27.24 12.71
N ASP A 121 16.71 -28.31 12.32
CA ASP A 121 17.35 -29.26 11.40
C ASP A 121 17.38 -28.72 9.96
N GLU A 122 18.23 -29.31 9.12
CA GLU A 122 18.35 -28.94 7.69
C GLU A 122 17.00 -29.01 6.96
N GLY A 123 16.14 -29.98 7.33
CA GLY A 123 14.81 -30.11 6.75
C GLY A 123 13.86 -28.99 7.17
N GLU A 124 13.91 -28.54 8.42
CA GLU A 124 13.13 -27.40 8.90
C GLU A 124 13.52 -26.09 8.20
N VAL A 125 14.82 -25.90 7.93
CA VAL A 125 15.33 -24.77 7.14
C VAL A 125 14.83 -24.83 5.70
N ASP A 126 14.97 -25.99 5.05
CA ASP A 126 14.49 -26.19 3.67
C ASP A 126 12.98 -25.99 3.56
N ASP A 127 12.20 -26.52 4.51
CA ASP A 127 10.74 -26.34 4.57
C ASP A 127 10.35 -24.87 4.79
N TYR A 128 11.14 -24.12 5.55
CA TYR A 128 10.93 -22.69 5.70
C TYR A 128 11.21 -21.96 4.39
N ILE A 129 12.36 -22.17 3.75
CA ILE A 129 12.73 -21.54 2.47
C ILE A 129 11.67 -21.84 1.40
N LEU A 130 11.23 -23.10 1.29
CA LEU A 130 10.18 -23.50 0.34
C LEU A 130 8.86 -22.76 0.61
N ARG A 131 8.49 -22.51 1.87
CA ARG A 131 7.31 -21.70 2.23
C ARG A 131 7.48 -20.24 1.82
N VAL A 132 8.68 -19.66 1.98
CA VAL A 132 8.97 -18.29 1.54
C VAL A 132 8.87 -18.20 0.01
N ASP A 133 9.51 -19.10 -0.73
CA ASP A 133 9.46 -19.14 -2.20
C ASP A 133 8.04 -19.34 -2.73
N THR A 134 7.28 -20.25 -2.13
CA THR A 134 5.87 -20.49 -2.48
C THR A 134 5.02 -19.23 -2.26
N LEU A 135 5.32 -18.45 -1.22
CA LEU A 135 4.62 -17.19 -0.97
C LEU A 135 5.03 -16.12 -1.98
N LYS A 136 6.32 -16.04 -2.33
CA LYS A 136 6.89 -15.15 -3.34
C LYS A 136 6.28 -15.41 -4.73
N GLU A 137 6.16 -16.66 -5.15
CA GLU A 137 5.50 -17.02 -6.42
C GLU A 137 4.01 -16.62 -6.43
N LYS A 138 3.32 -16.77 -5.30
CA LYS A 138 1.92 -16.33 -5.17
C LYS A 138 1.80 -14.82 -5.24
N LEU A 139 2.75 -14.09 -4.65
CA LEU A 139 2.81 -12.63 -4.69
C LEU A 139 3.04 -12.16 -6.13
N LEU A 140 4.01 -12.75 -6.84
CA LEU A 140 4.30 -12.44 -8.24
C LEU A 140 3.06 -12.59 -9.13
N LYS A 141 2.39 -13.76 -9.09
CA LYS A 141 1.16 -13.99 -9.87
C LYS A 141 0.03 -13.03 -9.51
N PHE A 142 -0.03 -12.57 -8.26
CA PHE A 142 -1.00 -11.58 -7.83
C PHE A 142 -0.66 -10.20 -8.42
N CYS A 143 0.61 -9.79 -8.35
CA CYS A 143 1.08 -8.51 -8.90
C CYS A 143 0.90 -8.46 -10.42
N GLU A 144 1.31 -9.52 -11.15
CA GLU A 144 1.08 -9.67 -12.60
C GLU A 144 -0.40 -9.51 -12.98
N LYS A 145 -1.29 -10.17 -12.23
CA LYS A 145 -2.74 -10.12 -12.49
C LYS A 145 -3.33 -8.72 -12.31
N HIS A 146 -2.76 -7.93 -11.40
CA HIS A 146 -3.27 -6.63 -11.00
C HIS A 146 -2.40 -5.46 -11.50
N ALA A 147 -1.43 -5.73 -12.38
CA ALA A 147 -0.49 -4.75 -12.92
C ALA A 147 0.23 -3.91 -11.84
N ILE A 148 0.63 -4.57 -10.75
CA ILE A 148 1.41 -3.98 -9.66
C ILE A 148 2.88 -4.34 -9.93
N ASP A 149 3.79 -3.37 -9.78
CA ASP A 149 5.22 -3.61 -9.82
C ASP A 149 5.66 -4.31 -8.53
N GLU A 150 6.03 -5.59 -8.62
CA GLU A 150 6.43 -6.36 -7.46
C GLU A 150 7.78 -5.92 -6.88
N GLU A 151 8.71 -5.42 -7.69
CA GLU A 151 10.08 -5.11 -7.25
C GLU A 151 10.09 -3.90 -6.32
N GLY A 152 9.18 -2.94 -6.53
CA GLY A 152 8.99 -1.78 -5.65
C GLY A 152 8.33 -2.08 -4.30
N LEU A 153 7.85 -3.31 -4.06
CA LEU A 153 7.15 -3.65 -2.81
C LEU A 153 8.13 -4.08 -1.71
N GLN A 154 8.00 -3.49 -0.51
CA GLN A 154 8.71 -3.96 0.69
C GLN A 154 8.46 -5.45 0.96
N LEU A 155 7.25 -5.97 0.67
CA LEU A 155 6.96 -7.40 0.78
C LEU A 155 7.90 -8.27 -0.06
N TRP A 156 8.20 -7.84 -1.29
CA TRP A 156 9.08 -8.57 -2.19
C TRP A 156 10.52 -8.53 -1.73
N ALA A 157 10.99 -7.34 -1.32
CA ALA A 157 12.32 -7.16 -0.75
C ALA A 157 12.54 -8.07 0.47
N VAL A 158 11.60 -8.05 1.43
CA VAL A 158 11.66 -8.87 2.65
C VAL A 158 11.62 -10.36 2.36
N LEU A 159 10.78 -10.82 1.43
CA LEU A 159 10.74 -12.24 1.04
C LEU A 159 12.07 -12.68 0.40
N THR A 160 12.68 -11.84 -0.41
CA THR A 160 13.97 -12.09 -1.03
C THR A 160 15.07 -12.16 0.02
N GLU A 161 15.08 -11.21 0.96
CA GLU A 161 16.04 -11.18 2.05
C GLU A 161 15.89 -12.39 2.97
N LEU A 162 14.67 -12.85 3.25
CA LEU A 162 14.44 -14.08 4.03
C LEU A 162 15.07 -15.30 3.35
N VAL A 163 14.90 -15.49 2.04
CA VAL A 163 15.50 -16.61 1.31
C VAL A 163 17.02 -16.51 1.32
N ASN A 164 17.57 -15.34 1.02
CA ASN A 164 19.01 -15.09 0.99
C ASN A 164 19.63 -15.34 2.36
N PHE A 165 19.04 -14.78 3.41
CA PHE A 165 19.46 -14.94 4.79
C PHE A 165 19.47 -16.41 5.21
N MET A 166 18.36 -17.13 5.00
CA MET A 166 18.26 -18.54 5.42
C MET A 166 19.24 -19.43 4.65
N THR A 167 19.41 -19.20 3.34
CA THR A 167 20.34 -19.95 2.49
C THR A 167 21.79 -19.71 2.90
N ALA A 168 22.16 -18.45 3.15
CA ALA A 168 23.49 -18.07 3.61
C ALA A 168 23.77 -18.68 4.99
N HIS A 169 22.85 -18.53 5.93
CA HIS A 169 23.00 -19.04 7.29
C HIS A 169 23.13 -20.57 7.31
N MET A 170 22.36 -21.28 6.48
CA MET A 170 22.48 -22.72 6.29
C MET A 170 23.86 -23.13 5.77
N LYS A 171 24.39 -22.39 4.78
CA LYS A 171 25.69 -22.68 4.18
C LYS A 171 26.85 -22.43 5.14
N GLU A 172 26.78 -21.37 5.93
CA GLU A 172 27.85 -20.95 6.85
C GLU A 172 27.86 -21.76 8.15
N ASN A 173 26.68 -22.11 8.67
CA ASN A 173 26.55 -22.77 9.97
C ASN A 173 26.33 -24.28 9.85
N ARG A 174 26.49 -24.86 8.65
CA ARG A 174 26.38 -26.31 8.47
C ARG A 174 27.49 -27.02 9.25
N PRO A 175 27.15 -27.86 10.24
CA PRO A 175 28.17 -28.65 10.93
C PRO A 175 28.83 -29.61 9.94
N TRP A 176 30.15 -29.81 10.07
CA TRP A 176 30.84 -30.85 9.30
C TRP A 176 30.32 -32.26 9.63
N LEU A 177 29.79 -32.44 10.83
CA LEU A 177 29.15 -33.65 11.35
C LEU A 177 27.87 -33.25 12.10
N GLY A 178 26.72 -33.30 11.45
CA GLY A 178 25.41 -33.00 12.04
C GLY A 178 24.43 -32.40 11.03
N SER A 179 23.13 -32.54 11.30
CA SER A 179 22.04 -31.93 10.51
C SER A 179 21.41 -30.72 11.21
N GLU A 180 21.94 -30.30 12.36
CA GLU A 180 21.39 -29.20 13.16
C GLU A 180 22.10 -27.89 12.81
N VAL A 181 21.32 -26.88 12.47
CA VAL A 181 21.73 -25.50 12.21
C VAL A 181 21.31 -24.65 13.42
N THR A 182 22.27 -24.00 14.06
CA THR A 182 22.01 -23.07 15.17
C THR A 182 21.71 -21.67 14.64
N PHE A 183 20.49 -21.18 14.88
CA PHE A 183 20.13 -19.79 14.61
C PHE A 183 20.32 -18.97 15.87
N ASN A 184 21.51 -18.41 16.04
CA ASN A 184 21.81 -17.44 17.10
C ASN A 184 21.88 -16.04 16.49
N LEU A 185 20.72 -15.37 16.37
CA LEU A 185 20.71 -14.00 15.87
C LEU A 185 21.12 -13.03 16.98
N SER A 186 21.91 -12.02 16.61
CA SER A 186 22.22 -10.91 17.51
C SER A 186 20.95 -10.10 17.84
N LYS A 187 20.97 -9.33 18.92
CA LYS A 187 19.84 -8.43 19.26
C LYS A 187 19.59 -7.40 18.15
N GLU A 188 20.65 -6.96 17.49
CA GLU A 188 20.59 -6.03 16.35
C GLU A 188 19.94 -6.67 15.14
N ALA A 189 20.31 -7.91 14.79
CA ALA A 189 19.65 -8.65 13.72
C ALA A 189 18.16 -8.88 14.01
N ILE A 190 17.82 -9.23 15.26
CA ILE A 190 16.42 -9.36 15.68
C ILE A 190 15.67 -8.03 15.56
N ARG A 191 16.32 -6.91 15.86
CA ARG A 191 15.72 -5.57 15.73
C ARG A 191 15.50 -5.22 14.26
N SER A 192 16.52 -5.39 13.42
CA SER A 192 16.44 -5.20 11.97
C SER A 192 15.30 -6.01 11.35
N TRP A 193 15.12 -7.29 11.73
CA TRP A 193 13.99 -8.09 11.26
C TRP A 193 12.62 -7.59 11.72
N LYS A 194 12.52 -6.97 12.91
CA LYS A 194 11.27 -6.33 13.35
C LYS A 194 10.97 -5.06 12.58
N ASP A 195 12.00 -4.28 12.28
CA ASP A 195 11.87 -3.03 11.54
C ASP A 195 11.50 -3.32 10.06
N ASN A 196 11.88 -4.49 9.55
CA ASN A 196 11.44 -5.03 8.26
C ASN A 196 10.02 -5.62 8.25
N MET A 197 9.26 -5.55 9.34
CA MET A 197 7.85 -5.92 9.29
C MET A 197 7.07 -4.96 8.39
N VAL A 198 6.11 -5.50 7.66
CA VAL A 198 5.32 -4.75 6.68
C VAL A 198 3.99 -4.34 7.29
N ASP A 199 3.62 -3.06 7.20
CA ASP A 199 2.35 -2.57 7.73
C ASP A 199 1.24 -2.61 6.68
N GLU A 200 1.58 -2.26 5.43
CA GLU A 200 0.64 -2.21 4.31
C GLU A 200 1.21 -2.90 3.06
N PHE A 201 0.33 -3.39 2.18
CA PHE A 201 0.77 -4.15 1.01
C PHE A 201 1.56 -3.29 0.02
N ASP A 202 1.14 -2.05 -0.18
CA ASP A 202 1.73 -1.10 -1.14
C ASP A 202 2.90 -0.30 -0.51
N GLN A 203 3.44 -0.76 0.64
CA GLN A 203 4.61 -0.14 1.28
C GLN A 203 5.81 -0.27 0.34
N GLU A 204 6.40 0.87 -0.02
CA GLU A 204 7.58 0.93 -0.88
C GLU A 204 8.78 0.31 -0.17
N ALA A 205 9.63 -0.39 -0.92
CA ALA A 205 10.88 -0.90 -0.40
C ALA A 205 11.76 0.27 0.08
N TYR A 206 12.34 0.18 1.28
CA TYR A 206 13.28 1.18 1.76
C TYR A 206 14.55 1.12 0.89
N GLU A 207 14.63 1.98 -0.12
CA GLU A 207 15.90 2.34 -0.74
C GLU A 207 16.63 3.16 0.31
N ALA A 208 17.66 2.60 0.95
CA ALA A 208 18.56 3.40 1.75
C ALA A 208 19.16 4.41 0.77
N ASP A 209 18.75 5.68 0.86
CA ASP A 209 19.38 6.77 0.13
C ASP A 209 20.88 6.63 0.40
N GLU A 210 21.67 6.24 -0.62
CA GLU A 210 23.13 6.06 -0.53
C GLU A 210 23.87 7.39 -0.31
N ASP A 211 23.17 8.46 0.09
CA ASP A 211 23.58 9.86 0.04
C ASP A 211 23.56 10.56 1.42
N GLU A 212 23.71 9.84 2.53
CA GLU A 212 24.26 10.46 3.76
C GLU A 212 25.73 10.02 3.89
N GLU A 213 26.59 10.69 3.11
CA GLU A 213 28.01 10.80 3.46
C GLU A 213 28.06 11.32 4.90
N ASP A 214 28.48 10.45 5.83
CA ASP A 214 28.90 10.82 7.17
C ASP A 214 29.98 11.92 7.01
N GLU A 215 29.58 13.20 7.09
CA GLU A 215 30.52 14.28 7.32
C GLU A 215 31.11 14.07 8.70
N ASP A 216 32.32 13.51 8.71
CA ASP A 216 33.26 13.45 9.82
C ASP A 216 33.23 14.75 10.65
N GLU A 217 32.48 14.77 11.76
CA GLU A 217 32.76 15.68 12.86
C GLU A 217 33.97 15.11 13.63
N GLU A 218 35.15 15.27 13.03
CA GLU A 218 36.38 15.45 13.78
C GLU A 218 36.20 16.69 14.67
N ASP A 219 35.85 16.52 15.95
CA ASP A 219 36.01 17.61 16.92
C ASP A 219 36.66 17.09 18.22
N GLU A 220 37.99 17.24 18.15
CA GLU A 220 38.90 17.75 19.17
C GLU A 220 39.18 16.92 20.44
N GLU A 221 40.42 16.39 20.44
CA GLU A 221 41.27 16.13 21.59
C GLU A 221 41.27 17.33 22.55
N ASP A 222 40.72 17.16 23.76
CA ASP A 222 41.15 17.97 24.92
C ASP A 222 41.89 17.05 25.89
N GLU A 223 43.21 16.99 25.69
CA GLU A 223 44.19 16.64 26.70
C GLU A 223 44.20 17.74 27.78
N ASP A 224 43.57 17.48 28.93
CA ASP A 224 43.90 18.21 30.16
C ASP A 224 44.72 17.30 31.08
N GLU A 225 46.04 17.29 30.84
CA GLU A 225 47.04 17.13 31.90
C GLU A 225 47.11 18.43 32.73
N GLU A 226 46.97 18.33 34.06
CA GLU A 226 47.66 19.11 35.11
C GLU A 226 46.92 18.85 36.45
N ASP A 227 47.48 18.04 37.36
CA ASP A 227 48.47 18.37 38.42
C ASP A 227 47.78 18.59 39.79
N ASP A 228 47.84 17.57 40.66
CA ASP A 228 48.18 17.61 42.11
C ASP A 228 47.92 16.26 42.84
#